data_AF-A0A820T4H2-F1
#
_entry.id   AF-A0A820T4H2-F1
#
_cell.length_a   1.000
_cell.length_b   1.000
_cell.length_c   1.000
_cell.angle_alpha   90.00
_cell.angle_beta   90.00
_cell.angle_gamma   90.00
#
_symmetry.space_group_name_H-M   'P 1'
#
loop_
_entity.id
_entity.type
_entity.pdbx_description
1 polymer ?
#
loop_
_entity_poly.entity_id
_entity_poly.type
_entity_poly.pdbx_seq_one_letter_code
_entity_poly.pdbx_strand_id
1 'polypeptide(L)'
;MCKQLAKTTRACDHDAIPMSFLPKRKIADAASNDQDLHHLPPAYMYSVIFKSIVLEINDDNDDAKSIKALQIYCKKQNIPDAEINELKRKYHQESPIWWYTCEMFLYGMLNRGLRSVNMETMSKLGFFIRSLHLQLGQLHQEQSANFKKPFTVYRGQGLSKEDFQKLLDSKGGLLSFNNFLSTSKTPFTNHTILLTAN
;
A
#
# COMPACT_ATOMS: atom_id res chain seq x y z
N MET A 1 6.80 13.81 -16.12
CA MET A 1 7.76 13.03 -15.31
C MET A 1 9.04 13.82 -15.08
N CYS A 2 9.17 14.47 -13.91
CA CYS A 2 10.39 15.20 -13.55
C CYS A 2 11.51 14.21 -13.19
N LYS A 3 12.63 14.25 -13.93
CA LYS A 3 13.77 13.32 -13.78
C LYS A 3 14.38 13.29 -12.37
N GLN A 4 14.14 14.33 -11.58
CA GLN A 4 14.63 14.47 -10.22
C GLN A 4 13.79 13.67 -9.21
N LEU A 5 12.45 13.66 -9.35
CA LEU A 5 11.55 12.81 -8.56
C LEU A 5 11.85 11.33 -8.79
N ALA A 6 12.12 10.95 -10.05
CA ALA A 6 12.48 9.57 -10.40
C ALA A 6 13.82 9.09 -9.80
N LYS A 7 14.73 9.99 -9.39
CA LYS A 7 16.01 9.64 -8.77
C LYS A 7 15.88 9.45 -7.25
N THR A 8 15.11 10.30 -6.58
CA THR A 8 14.91 10.20 -5.12
C THR A 8 14.03 9.02 -4.74
N THR A 9 13.01 8.71 -5.54
CA THR A 9 12.16 7.51 -5.35
C THR A 9 12.98 6.22 -5.50
N ARG A 10 13.95 6.18 -6.42
CA ARG A 10 14.79 5.01 -6.68
C ARG A 10 15.73 4.64 -5.53
N ALA A 11 16.24 5.62 -4.78
CA ALA A 11 17.18 5.37 -3.68
C ALA A 11 16.48 4.91 -2.39
N CYS A 12 15.22 5.29 -2.17
CA CYS A 12 14.44 4.91 -0.98
C CYS A 12 13.66 3.59 -1.15
N ASP A 13 13.50 3.11 -2.38
CA ASP A 13 12.74 1.89 -2.71
C ASP A 13 13.56 0.59 -2.57
N HIS A 14 14.88 0.66 -2.32
CA HIS A 14 15.75 -0.52 -2.29
C HIS A 14 15.72 -1.31 -0.96
N ASP A 15 15.37 -0.68 0.17
CA ASP A 15 15.63 -1.29 1.49
C ASP A 15 14.37 -1.84 2.21
N ALA A 16 13.17 -1.61 1.67
CA ALA A 16 11.94 -2.09 2.30
C ALA A 16 11.04 -2.75 1.26
N ILE A 17 11.10 -4.08 1.20
CA ILE A 17 10.19 -4.82 0.34
C ILE A 17 8.80 -4.78 0.97
N PRO A 18 7.77 -4.35 0.22
CA PRO A 18 6.39 -4.38 0.71
C PRO A 18 5.83 -5.80 0.87
N MET A 19 6.65 -6.84 0.77
CA MET A 19 6.19 -8.20 0.57
C MET A 19 6.80 -9.16 1.56
N SER A 20 5.98 -10.10 1.99
CA SER A 20 6.39 -11.21 2.83
C SER A 20 6.17 -12.53 2.11
N PHE A 21 7.14 -13.44 2.22
CA PHE A 21 7.13 -14.74 1.56
C PHE A 21 6.86 -15.85 2.57
N LEU A 22 5.91 -16.73 2.24
CA LEU A 22 5.54 -17.88 3.05
C LEU A 22 5.70 -19.16 2.21
N PRO A 23 6.84 -19.88 2.31
CA PRO A 23 7.09 -21.08 1.53
C PRO A 23 6.06 -22.19 1.81
N LYS A 24 5.73 -22.98 0.77
CA LYS A 24 4.73 -24.06 0.83
C LYS A 24 4.94 -25.04 2.00
N ARG A 25 6.19 -25.40 2.30
CA ARG A 25 6.55 -26.29 3.42
C ARG A 25 6.00 -25.79 4.75
N LYS A 26 6.18 -24.49 5.05
CA LYS A 26 5.72 -23.87 6.29
C LYS A 26 4.19 -23.84 6.41
N ILE A 27 3.49 -23.79 5.27
CA ILE A 27 2.02 -23.83 5.24
C ILE A 27 1.53 -25.25 5.56
N ALA A 28 2.18 -26.27 5.01
CA ALA A 28 1.86 -27.67 5.29
C ALA A 28 2.14 -28.05 6.75
N ASP A 29 3.25 -27.56 7.30
CA ASP A 29 3.64 -27.80 8.70
C ASP A 29 2.65 -27.13 9.67
N ALA A 30 2.25 -25.88 9.40
CA ALA A 30 1.24 -25.16 10.20
C ALA A 30 -0.16 -25.80 10.17
N ALA A 31 -0.54 -26.47 9.08
CA ALA A 31 -1.80 -27.22 9.01
C ALA A 31 -1.76 -28.54 9.80
N SER A 32 -0.56 -28.99 10.20
CA SER A 32 -0.32 -30.28 10.85
C SER A 32 -0.05 -30.14 12.35
N ASN A 33 0.41 -28.97 12.82
CA ASN A 33 0.67 -28.66 14.23
C ASN A 33 0.36 -27.18 14.55
N ASP A 34 -0.49 -26.96 15.56
CA ASP A 34 -0.98 -25.64 15.99
C ASP A 34 0.13 -24.71 16.56
N GLN A 35 1.31 -25.27 16.87
CA GLN A 35 2.46 -24.53 17.38
C GLN A 35 3.18 -23.67 16.33
N ASP A 36 2.88 -23.83 15.03
CA ASP A 36 3.61 -23.15 13.95
C ASP A 36 2.99 -21.82 13.49
N LEU A 37 1.89 -21.36 14.10
CA LEU A 37 1.31 -20.04 13.84
C LEU A 37 2.28 -18.88 14.19
N HIS A 38 3.32 -19.15 15.00
CA HIS A 38 4.42 -18.24 15.31
C HIS A 38 5.35 -17.91 14.11
N HIS A 39 5.16 -18.55 12.95
CA HIS A 39 6.01 -18.36 11.77
C HIS A 39 5.49 -17.34 10.74
N LEU A 40 4.37 -16.66 11.02
CA LEU A 40 3.90 -15.59 10.17
C LEU A 40 4.86 -14.39 10.21
N PRO A 41 5.23 -13.82 9.04
CA PRO A 41 6.08 -12.64 8.97
C PRO A 41 5.47 -11.50 9.82
N PRO A 42 6.23 -10.91 10.78
CA PRO A 42 5.69 -9.89 11.68
C PRO A 42 5.05 -8.71 10.94
N ALA A 43 5.65 -8.29 9.83
CA ALA A 43 5.14 -7.21 8.98
C ALA A 43 3.72 -7.50 8.46
N TYR A 44 3.44 -8.74 8.09
CA TYR A 44 2.09 -9.15 7.67
C TYR A 44 1.09 -9.02 8.82
N MET A 45 1.44 -9.54 10.00
CA MET A 45 0.58 -9.45 11.19
C MET A 45 0.28 -7.98 11.55
N TYR A 46 1.30 -7.11 11.54
CA TYR A 46 1.11 -5.69 11.79
C TYR A 46 0.21 -5.03 10.74
N SER A 47 0.38 -5.35 9.46
CA SER A 47 -0.48 -4.82 8.39
C SER A 47 -1.93 -5.26 8.54
N VAL A 48 -2.19 -6.52 8.90
CA VAL A 48 -3.55 -7.03 9.14
C VAL A 48 -4.19 -6.35 10.34
N ILE A 49 -3.50 -6.30 11.48
CA ILE A 49 -4.01 -5.64 12.70
C ILE A 49 -4.26 -4.16 12.44
N PHE A 50 -3.31 -3.47 11.82
CA PHE A 50 -3.45 -2.06 11.49
C PHE A 50 -4.64 -1.80 10.55
N LYS A 51 -4.82 -2.66 9.52
CA LYS A 51 -5.99 -2.59 8.63
C LYS A 51 -7.28 -2.75 9.42
N SER A 52 -7.40 -3.75 10.29
CA SER A 52 -8.60 -3.94 11.12
C SER A 52 -8.90 -2.71 11.97
N ILE A 53 -7.89 -2.18 12.67
CA ILE A 53 -8.03 -0.96 13.48
C ILE A 53 -8.51 0.21 12.63
N VAL A 54 -7.87 0.48 11.49
CA VAL A 54 -8.22 1.61 10.62
C VAL A 54 -9.62 1.48 10.03
N LEU A 55 -10.12 0.26 9.79
CA LEU A 55 -11.46 0.03 9.28
C LEU A 55 -12.54 0.07 10.37
N GLU A 56 -12.21 -0.35 11.60
CA GLU A 56 -13.10 -0.38 12.76
C GLU A 56 -13.20 0.97 13.48
N ILE A 57 -12.18 1.82 13.38
CA ILE A 57 -12.26 3.19 13.89
C ILE A 57 -13.39 3.90 13.15
N ASN A 58 -14.53 4.00 13.83
CA ASN A 58 -15.60 4.92 13.51
C ASN A 58 -15.10 6.32 13.88
N ASP A 59 -14.29 6.89 12.99
CA ASP A 59 -14.13 8.33 12.96
C ASP A 59 -15.45 8.90 12.46
N ASP A 60 -16.32 9.25 13.40
CA ASP A 60 -17.43 10.17 13.16
C ASP A 60 -16.84 11.52 12.70
N ASN A 61 -16.48 11.59 11.42
CA ASN A 61 -16.21 12.78 10.62
C ASN A 61 -15.36 13.89 11.27
N ASP A 62 -14.09 13.61 11.53
CA ASP A 62 -13.13 14.73 11.62
C ASP A 62 -11.91 14.55 10.71
N ASP A 63 -12.20 14.31 9.43
CA ASP A 63 -11.23 14.45 8.34
C ASP A 63 -10.46 15.79 8.46
N ALA A 64 -11.10 16.86 8.94
CA ALA A 64 -10.42 18.14 9.14
C ALA A 64 -9.32 18.08 10.21
N LYS A 65 -9.56 17.41 11.35
CA LYS A 65 -8.51 17.11 12.35
C LYS A 65 -7.42 16.21 11.79
N SER A 66 -7.80 15.14 11.09
CA SER A 66 -6.84 14.19 10.51
C SER A 66 -5.96 14.84 9.44
N ILE A 67 -6.54 15.65 8.55
CA ILE A 67 -5.82 16.47 7.57
C ILE A 67 -4.92 17.47 8.29
N LYS A 68 -5.40 18.17 9.32
CA LYS A 68 -4.56 19.11 10.10
C LYS A 68 -3.38 18.41 10.77
N ALA A 69 -3.59 17.22 11.34
CA ALA A 69 -2.53 16.41 11.92
C ALA A 69 -1.52 15.97 10.85
N LEU A 70 -1.98 15.57 9.67
CA LEU A 70 -1.13 15.25 8.54
C LEU A 70 -0.32 16.47 8.07
N GLN A 71 -0.90 17.66 8.01
CA GLN A 71 -0.18 18.88 7.64
C GLN A 71 0.98 19.18 8.58
N ILE A 72 0.75 19.07 9.90
CA ILE A 72 1.80 19.26 10.91
C ILE A 72 2.90 18.21 10.73
N TYR A 73 2.52 16.97 10.45
CA TYR A 73 3.47 15.90 10.17
C TYR A 73 4.29 16.16 8.89
N CYS A 74 3.64 16.56 7.80
CA CYS A 74 4.29 16.88 6.53
C CYS A 74 5.34 18.00 6.67
N LYS A 75 5.06 19.03 7.49
CA LYS A 75 6.03 20.09 7.79
C LYS A 75 7.29 19.54 8.47
N LYS A 76 7.13 18.60 9.42
CA LYS A 76 8.27 17.92 10.07
C LYS A 76 9.07 17.04 9.10
N GLN A 77 8.41 16.52 8.07
CA GLN A 77 9.03 15.69 7.03
C GLN A 77 9.61 16.51 5.87
N ASN A 78 9.70 17.85 6.01
CA ASN A 78 10.20 18.78 4.98
C ASN A 78 9.45 18.69 3.62
N ILE A 79 8.16 18.35 3.64
CA ILE A 79 7.31 18.44 2.45
C ILE A 79 7.07 19.93 2.13
N PRO A 80 7.17 20.36 0.85
CA PRO A 80 6.97 21.76 0.48
C PRO A 80 5.59 22.29 0.88
N ASP A 81 5.54 23.50 1.42
CA ASP A 81 4.27 24.14 1.83
C ASP A 81 3.26 24.26 0.68
N ALA A 82 3.73 24.41 -0.57
CA ALA A 82 2.87 24.44 -1.75
C ALA A 82 2.05 23.15 -1.90
N GLU A 83 2.68 21.98 -1.72
CA GLU A 83 2.00 20.68 -1.80
C GLU A 83 1.04 20.46 -0.63
N ILE A 84 1.43 20.89 0.58
CA ILE A 84 0.59 20.82 1.77
C ILE A 84 -0.66 21.70 1.62
N ASN A 85 -0.50 22.89 1.05
CA ASN A 85 -1.61 23.81 0.77
C ASN A 85 -2.54 23.28 -0.33
N GLU A 86 -1.98 22.61 -1.34
CA GLU A 86 -2.78 21.96 -2.37
C GLU A 86 -3.63 20.83 -1.78
N LEU A 87 -3.04 19.97 -0.94
CA LEU A 87 -3.79 18.95 -0.20
C LEU A 87 -4.96 19.59 0.55
N LYS A 88 -4.70 20.63 1.36
CA LYS A 88 -5.75 21.32 2.14
C LYS A 88 -6.93 21.76 1.29
N ARG A 89 -6.64 22.34 0.13
CA ARG A 89 -7.65 22.98 -0.73
C ARG A 89 -8.45 21.95 -1.53
N LYS A 90 -7.79 20.91 -2.02
CA LYS A 90 -8.38 19.95 -2.97
C LYS A 90 -8.80 18.64 -2.34
N TYR A 91 -8.46 18.34 -1.08
CA TYR A 91 -8.60 16.97 -0.54
C TYR A 91 -10.01 16.40 -0.76
N HIS A 92 -11.05 17.15 -0.39
CA HIS A 92 -12.45 16.76 -0.57
C HIS A 92 -13.02 17.00 -1.97
N GLN A 93 -12.28 17.65 -2.86
CA GLN A 93 -12.68 17.90 -4.25
C GLN A 93 -12.37 16.69 -5.15
N GLU A 94 -11.41 15.88 -4.74
CA GLU A 94 -10.89 14.74 -5.50
C GLU A 94 -11.14 13.44 -4.76
N SER A 95 -11.24 12.34 -5.49
CA SER A 95 -11.44 11.04 -4.87
C SER A 95 -10.15 10.47 -4.24
N PRO A 96 -10.24 9.60 -3.22
CA PRO A 96 -9.06 8.93 -2.65
C PRO A 96 -8.14 8.26 -3.69
N ILE A 97 -8.72 7.64 -4.72
CA ILE A 97 -7.99 7.03 -5.84
C ILE A 97 -7.26 8.06 -6.68
N TRP A 98 -7.84 9.24 -6.89
CA TRP A 98 -7.15 10.32 -7.59
C TRP A 98 -5.89 10.73 -6.83
N TRP A 99 -6.01 10.91 -5.51
CA TRP A 99 -4.86 11.22 -4.64
C TRP A 99 -3.80 10.12 -4.62
N TYR A 100 -4.21 8.85 -4.75
CA TYR A 100 -3.27 7.73 -4.84
C TYR A 100 -2.58 7.65 -6.21
N THR A 101 -3.25 8.04 -7.29
CA THR A 101 -2.70 7.93 -8.66
C THR A 101 -2.01 9.20 -9.16
N CYS A 102 -2.26 10.36 -8.54
CA CYS A 102 -1.57 11.61 -8.86
C CYS A 102 -0.10 11.57 -8.39
N GLU A 103 0.83 12.12 -9.18
CA GLU A 103 2.27 12.24 -8.84
C GLU A 103 2.51 13.33 -7.77
N MET A 104 1.86 13.20 -6.61
CA MET A 104 1.98 14.11 -5.45
C MET A 104 2.69 13.41 -4.28
N PHE A 105 3.15 14.17 -3.27
CA PHE A 105 3.80 13.59 -2.09
C PHE A 105 2.99 12.49 -1.40
N LEU A 106 1.66 12.54 -1.45
CA LEU A 106 0.78 11.65 -0.70
C LEU A 106 0.93 10.18 -1.15
N TYR A 107 1.04 9.92 -2.45
CA TYR A 107 1.30 8.58 -3.00
C TYR A 107 2.64 8.02 -2.50
N GLY A 108 3.69 8.82 -2.59
CA GLY A 108 5.04 8.44 -2.19
C GLY A 108 5.15 8.20 -0.67
N MET A 109 4.60 9.12 0.13
CA MET A 109 4.56 9.03 1.58
C MET A 109 3.80 7.80 2.05
N LEU A 110 2.61 7.54 1.47
CA LEU A 110 1.81 6.36 1.81
C LEU A 110 2.55 5.06 1.50
N ASN A 111 3.04 4.91 0.27
CA ASN A 111 3.71 3.66 -0.14
C ASN A 111 4.99 3.41 0.64
N ARG A 112 5.76 4.47 0.94
CA ARG A 112 6.95 4.36 1.79
C ARG A 112 6.59 3.96 3.22
N GLY A 113 5.56 4.57 3.79
CA GLY A 113 5.07 4.25 5.13
C GLY A 113 4.63 2.79 5.26
N LEU A 114 3.84 2.31 4.29
CA LEU A 114 3.37 0.92 4.24
C LEU A 114 4.51 -0.09 4.02
N ARG A 115 5.48 0.21 3.14
CA ARG A 115 6.66 -0.65 2.89
C ARG A 115 7.53 -0.84 4.12
N SER A 116 7.76 0.24 4.85
CA SER A 116 8.62 0.27 6.03
C SER A 116 7.87 -0.05 7.34
N VAL A 117 6.56 -0.32 7.27
CA VAL A 117 5.68 -0.47 8.44
C VAL A 117 5.88 0.69 9.44
N ASN A 118 6.02 1.90 8.91
CA ASN A 118 6.24 3.09 9.72
C ASN A 118 4.92 3.50 10.39
N MET A 119 4.72 3.04 11.62
CA MET A 119 3.48 3.24 12.37
C MET A 119 3.12 4.72 12.57
N GLU A 120 4.11 5.61 12.71
CA GLU A 120 3.86 7.05 12.78
C GLU A 120 3.24 7.57 11.48
N THR A 121 3.85 7.27 10.34
CA THR A 121 3.34 7.66 9.01
C THR A 121 2.00 7.02 8.72
N MET A 122 1.87 5.71 8.98
CA MET A 122 0.64 4.96 8.75
C MET A 122 -0.51 5.51 9.58
N SER A 123 -0.29 5.81 10.88
CA SER A 123 -1.34 6.40 11.72
C SER A 123 -1.77 7.80 11.26
N LYS A 124 -0.84 8.64 10.78
CA LYS A 124 -1.18 9.96 10.20
C LYS A 124 -1.93 9.85 8.88
N LEU A 125 -1.77 8.74 8.16
CA LEU A 125 -2.46 8.44 6.91
C LEU A 125 -3.66 7.51 7.10
N GLY A 126 -4.02 7.13 8.33
CA GLY A 126 -5.06 6.14 8.62
C GLY A 126 -6.39 6.48 7.96
N PHE A 127 -6.83 7.74 8.08
CA PHE A 127 -8.04 8.25 7.43
C PHE A 127 -8.00 8.05 5.90
N PHE A 128 -6.88 8.41 5.26
CA PHE A 128 -6.71 8.26 3.82
C PHE A 128 -6.65 6.79 3.39
N ILE A 129 -5.98 5.93 4.17
CA ILE A 129 -5.93 4.47 3.95
C ILE A 129 -7.34 3.88 4.01
N ARG A 130 -8.15 4.29 4.99
CA ARG A 130 -9.55 3.89 5.12
C ARG A 130 -10.36 4.32 3.89
N SER A 131 -10.34 5.61 3.55
CA SER A 131 -11.09 6.13 2.41
C SER A 131 -10.70 5.46 1.09
N LEU A 132 -9.40 5.23 0.88
CA LEU A 132 -8.89 4.52 -0.29
C LEU A 132 -9.33 3.06 -0.31
N HIS A 133 -9.25 2.36 0.82
CA HIS A 133 -9.68 0.96 0.93
C HIS A 133 -11.17 0.80 0.61
N LEU A 134 -12.02 1.65 1.20
CA LEU A 134 -13.46 1.63 0.98
C LEU A 134 -13.80 1.93 -0.49
N GLN A 135 -13.17 2.94 -1.11
CA GLN A 135 -13.40 3.27 -2.51
C GLN A 135 -12.97 2.13 -3.45
N LEU A 136 -11.82 1.49 -3.18
CA LEU A 136 -11.39 0.35 -3.98
C LEU A 136 -12.33 -0.87 -3.81
N GLY A 137 -12.87 -1.07 -2.60
CA GLY A 137 -13.88 -2.10 -2.35
C GLY A 137 -15.15 -1.88 -3.17
N GLN A 138 -15.64 -0.64 -3.22
CA GLN A 138 -16.79 -0.26 -4.06
C GLN A 138 -16.50 -0.53 -5.55
N LEU A 139 -15.37 -0.02 -6.07
CA LEU A 139 -15.01 -0.24 -7.47
C LEU A 139 -14.81 -1.71 -7.80
N HIS A 140 -14.29 -2.50 -6.86
CA HIS A 140 -14.16 -3.94 -7.05
C HIS A 140 -15.53 -4.62 -7.18
N GLN A 141 -16.52 -4.24 -6.38
CA GLN A 141 -17.88 -4.76 -6.49
C GLN A 141 -18.50 -4.40 -7.85
N GLU A 142 -18.37 -3.14 -8.27
CA GLU A 142 -18.83 -2.66 -9.57
C GLU A 142 -18.13 -3.40 -10.72
N GLN A 143 -16.82 -3.60 -10.61
CA GLN A 143 -16.05 -4.32 -11.61
C GLN A 143 -16.44 -5.80 -11.66
N SER A 144 -16.61 -6.46 -10.52
CA SER A 144 -16.99 -7.88 -10.43
C SER A 144 -18.39 -8.15 -10.97
N ALA A 145 -19.32 -7.20 -10.80
CA ALA A 145 -20.64 -7.28 -11.42
C ALA A 145 -20.56 -7.26 -12.96
N ASN A 146 -19.64 -6.48 -13.52
CA ASN A 146 -19.47 -6.28 -14.96
C ASN A 146 -18.49 -7.29 -15.62
N PHE A 147 -17.49 -7.76 -14.89
CA PHE A 147 -16.41 -8.65 -15.36
C PHE A 147 -16.42 -9.94 -14.55
N LYS A 148 -17.02 -10.98 -15.11
CA LYS A 148 -17.11 -12.31 -14.48
C LYS A 148 -15.90 -13.22 -14.77
N LYS A 149 -14.89 -12.72 -15.48
CA LYS A 149 -13.75 -13.52 -15.94
C LYS A 149 -12.44 -12.98 -15.37
N PRO A 150 -11.54 -13.86 -14.91
CA PRO A 150 -10.17 -13.48 -14.57
C PRO A 150 -9.48 -12.80 -15.76
N PHE A 151 -8.62 -11.84 -15.46
CA PHE A 151 -7.79 -11.17 -16.46
C PHE A 151 -6.37 -10.99 -15.92
N THR A 152 -5.40 -10.99 -16.84
CA THR A 152 -3.99 -10.83 -16.50
C THR A 152 -3.62 -9.36 -16.41
N VAL A 153 -2.86 -9.02 -15.38
CA VAL A 153 -2.24 -7.71 -15.20
C VAL A 153 -0.74 -7.86 -14.93
N TYR A 154 -0.01 -6.77 -15.14
CA TYR A 154 1.45 -6.73 -15.09
C TYR A 154 1.91 -5.63 -14.15
N ARG A 155 2.98 -5.88 -13.39
CA ARG A 155 3.65 -4.88 -12.55
C ARG A 155 5.15 -5.16 -12.54
N GLY A 156 5.95 -4.11 -12.69
CA GLY A 156 7.38 -4.17 -12.44
C GLY A 156 7.67 -4.10 -10.94
N GLN A 157 8.56 -4.96 -10.46
CA GLN A 157 9.01 -4.97 -9.07
C GLN A 157 10.52 -5.19 -9.01
N GLY A 158 11.24 -4.20 -8.49
CA GLY A 158 12.65 -4.35 -8.15
C GLY A 158 12.80 -5.21 -6.89
N LEU A 159 13.80 -6.08 -6.87
CA LEU A 159 14.15 -6.93 -5.73
C LEU A 159 15.66 -6.98 -5.57
N SER A 160 16.13 -7.09 -4.32
CA SER A 160 17.49 -7.49 -4.02
C SER A 160 17.75 -8.92 -4.50
N LYS A 161 19.01 -9.33 -4.60
CA LYS A 161 19.35 -10.72 -4.97
C LYS A 161 18.84 -11.70 -3.91
N GLU A 162 18.96 -11.31 -2.66
CA GLU A 162 18.58 -12.09 -1.48
C GLU A 162 17.07 -12.33 -1.46
N ASP A 163 16.28 -11.29 -1.73
CA ASP A 163 14.83 -11.39 -1.72
C ASP A 163 14.28 -12.03 -2.98
N PHE A 164 14.98 -11.88 -4.12
CA PHE A 164 14.69 -12.69 -5.29
C PHE A 164 14.91 -14.18 -5.03
N GLN A 165 15.97 -14.54 -4.31
CA GLN A 165 16.19 -15.93 -3.90
C GLN A 165 15.10 -16.43 -2.96
N LYS A 166 14.69 -15.63 -1.95
CA LYS A 166 13.55 -15.97 -1.08
C LYS A 166 12.26 -16.19 -1.88
N LEU A 167 12.00 -15.35 -2.88
CA LEU A 167 10.86 -15.52 -3.79
C LEU A 167 10.92 -16.87 -4.51
N LEU A 168 12.07 -17.24 -5.08
CA LEU A 168 12.27 -18.53 -5.75
C LEU A 168 12.06 -19.70 -4.79
N ASP A 169 12.62 -19.62 -3.58
CA ASP A 169 12.50 -20.66 -2.55
C ASP A 169 11.08 -20.79 -2.01
N SER A 170 10.27 -19.72 -2.14
CA SER A 170 8.86 -19.69 -1.74
C SER A 170 7.88 -20.19 -2.82
N LYS A 171 8.39 -20.68 -3.97
CA LYS A 171 7.55 -21.14 -5.09
C LYS A 171 6.50 -22.15 -4.64
N GLY A 172 5.25 -21.93 -5.05
CA GLY A 172 4.10 -22.73 -4.63
C GLY A 172 3.60 -22.45 -3.21
N GLY A 173 4.19 -21.46 -2.52
CA GLY A 173 3.72 -20.90 -1.26
C GLY A 173 2.86 -19.64 -1.47
N LEU A 174 2.81 -18.79 -0.44
CA LEU A 174 2.04 -17.55 -0.41
C LEU A 174 2.93 -16.31 -0.46
N LEU A 175 2.39 -15.26 -1.09
CA LEU A 175 2.96 -13.92 -1.14
C LEU A 175 1.95 -12.96 -0.50
N SER A 176 2.42 -12.16 0.44
CA SER A 176 1.62 -11.09 1.05
C SER A 176 2.20 -9.74 0.67
N PHE A 177 1.34 -8.73 0.49
CA PHE A 177 1.71 -7.36 0.20
C PHE A 177 1.18 -6.44 1.28
N ASN A 178 2.04 -5.61 1.85
CA ASN A 178 1.69 -4.66 2.91
C ASN A 178 1.21 -3.32 2.34
N ASN A 179 1.18 -3.17 1.02
CA ASN A 179 0.79 -1.95 0.33
C ASN A 179 -0.24 -2.19 -0.78
N PHE A 180 -0.89 -1.12 -1.24
CA PHE A 180 -1.79 -1.16 -2.39
C PHE A 180 -1.02 -1.45 -3.69
N LEU A 181 -1.63 -2.23 -4.57
CA LEU A 181 -0.98 -2.67 -5.80
C LEU A 181 -1.42 -1.86 -7.01
N SER A 182 -0.46 -1.24 -7.69
CA SER A 182 -0.64 -0.60 -8.99
C SER A 182 -0.15 -1.54 -10.10
N THR A 183 -1.01 -1.84 -11.07
CA THR A 183 -0.76 -2.81 -12.15
C THR A 183 -1.20 -2.28 -13.51
N SER A 184 -0.80 -2.88 -14.63
CA SER A 184 -1.21 -2.48 -15.98
C SER A 184 -1.81 -3.66 -16.73
N LYS A 185 -2.75 -3.41 -17.65
CA LYS A 185 -3.26 -4.46 -18.57
C LYS A 185 -2.25 -4.81 -19.66
N THR A 186 -1.23 -3.99 -19.85
CA THR A 186 -0.20 -4.23 -20.85
C THR A 186 1.16 -4.33 -20.16
N PRO A 187 2.04 -5.21 -20.62
CA PRO A 187 3.38 -5.34 -20.06
C PRO A 187 4.28 -4.11 -20.34
N PHE A 188 3.89 -3.23 -21.28
CA PHE A 188 4.75 -2.15 -21.80
C PHE A 188 4.24 -0.71 -21.57
N THR A 189 3.19 -0.48 -20.77
CA THR A 189 2.71 0.91 -20.50
C THR A 189 2.43 1.21 -19.01
N ASN A 190 2.69 2.46 -18.65
CA ASN A 190 2.44 3.10 -17.34
C ASN A 190 0.94 3.44 -17.12
N HIS A 191 0.03 2.51 -17.39
CA HIS A 191 -1.36 2.69 -16.99
C HIS A 191 -1.64 1.85 -15.74
N THR A 192 -2.11 2.53 -14.69
CA THR A 192 -2.22 1.99 -13.33
C THR A 192 -3.65 1.59 -13.02
N ILE A 193 -3.86 0.31 -12.74
CA ILE A 193 -5.03 -0.29 -12.09
C ILE A 193 -4.63 -0.57 -10.65
N LEU A 194 -5.44 -0.06 -9.72
CA LEU A 194 -5.25 -0.27 -8.30
C LEU A 194 -5.98 -1.53 -7.85
N LEU A 195 -5.27 -2.40 -7.14
CA LEU A 195 -5.82 -3.56 -6.44
C LEU A 195 -5.63 -3.37 -4.93
N THR A 196 -6.61 -3.80 -4.16
CA THR A 196 -6.50 -3.93 -2.71
C THR A 196 -5.60 -5.11 -2.38
N ALA A 197 -4.75 -4.97 -1.36
CA ALA A 197 -4.12 -6.12 -0.73
C ALA A 197 -5.08 -6.70 0.33
N ASN A 198 -5.11 -8.05 0.40
CA ASN A 198 -5.96 -8.82 1.31
C ASN A 198 -5.74 -8.46 2.79
#